data_AF-G2GGT1-F1
#
_entry.id   AF-G2GGT1-F1
#
_cell.length_a   1.000
_cell.length_b   1.000
_cell.length_c   1.000
_cell.angle_alpha   90.00
_cell.angle_beta   90.00
_cell.angle_gamma   90.00
#
_symmetry.space_group_name_H-M   'P 1'
#
loop_
_entity.id
_entity.type
_entity.pdbx_description
1 polymer ?
#
loop_
_entity_poly.entity_id
_entity_poly.type
_entity_poly.pdbx_seq_one_letter_code
_entity_poly.pdbx_strand_id
1 'polypeptide(L)'
;MSAYGPALFVSRKDGAELSQEERAVVFRLVQSACLSLMLTDDEGEPVRPSDHGYDQEEEKALGVLLHSSYAYAHMPQEIQVEKAEEWEEEGKRVAAEVEKHAPGVYAFTAYGVEV
;
A
#
# COMPACT_ATOMS: atom_id res chain seq x y z
N MET A 1 -8.85 14.94 -11.83
CA MET A 1 -9.42 14.68 -10.50
C MET A 1 -8.35 13.94 -9.74
N SER A 2 -7.87 14.48 -8.63
CA SER A 2 -6.93 13.75 -7.77
C SER A 2 -7.60 12.49 -7.25
N ALA A 3 -6.89 11.37 -7.28
CA ALA A 3 -7.28 10.16 -6.58
C ALA A 3 -6.59 10.15 -5.20
N TYR A 4 -7.15 9.44 -4.24
CA TYR A 4 -6.50 9.18 -2.96
C TYR A 4 -6.55 7.68 -2.67
N GLY A 5 -5.73 7.16 -1.78
CA GLY A 5 -5.91 5.77 -1.37
C GLY A 5 -4.89 5.25 -0.38
N PRO A 6 -5.14 4.05 0.17
CA PRO A 6 -4.18 3.39 1.04
C PRO A 6 -2.95 2.99 0.25
N ALA A 7 -1.79 3.42 0.72
CA ALA A 7 -0.50 2.99 0.21
C ALA A 7 0.30 2.23 1.27
N LEU A 8 1.00 1.21 0.78
CA LEU A 8 1.96 0.44 1.55
C LEU A 8 3.36 0.67 0.99
N PHE A 9 4.25 1.13 1.85
CA PHE A 9 5.66 1.34 1.57
C PHE A 9 6.46 0.17 2.11
N VAL A 10 7.23 -0.47 1.24
CA VAL A 10 8.02 -1.64 1.59
C VAL A 10 9.49 -1.33 1.35
N SER A 11 10.31 -1.50 2.38
CA SER A 11 11.77 -1.38 2.30
C SER A 11 12.42 -2.60 2.96
N ARG A 12 13.71 -2.83 2.76
CA ARG A 12 14.41 -3.90 3.48
C ARG A 12 14.71 -3.50 4.91
N LYS A 13 14.53 -4.43 5.86
CA LYS A 13 14.88 -4.23 7.28
C LYS A 13 16.37 -3.98 7.50
N ASP A 14 17.23 -4.51 6.64
CA ASP A 14 18.68 -4.30 6.69
C ASP A 14 19.14 -2.97 6.05
N GLY A 15 18.22 -2.18 5.50
CA GLY A 15 18.50 -0.88 4.89
C GLY A 15 19.13 -0.95 3.50
N ALA A 16 19.25 -2.15 2.91
CA ALA A 16 19.68 -2.32 1.53
C ALA A 16 18.56 -1.90 0.55
N GLU A 17 18.97 -1.52 -0.66
CA GLU A 17 18.06 -1.20 -1.75
C GLU A 17 17.37 -2.46 -2.28
N LEU A 18 16.11 -2.30 -2.70
CA LEU A 18 15.38 -3.35 -3.40
C LEU A 18 15.81 -3.36 -4.87
N SER A 19 16.38 -4.46 -5.34
CA SER A 19 16.64 -4.66 -6.77
C SER A 19 15.32 -4.68 -7.55
N GLN A 20 15.35 -4.45 -8.87
CA GLN A 20 14.13 -4.54 -9.70
C GLN A 20 13.44 -5.90 -9.59
N GLU A 21 14.22 -6.97 -9.51
CA GLU A 21 13.70 -8.34 -9.33
C GLU A 21 13.03 -8.49 -7.97
N GLU A 22 13.64 -7.96 -6.91
CA GLU A 22 13.07 -8.00 -5.55
C GLU A 22 11.81 -7.14 -5.46
N ARG A 23 11.78 -5.95 -6.08
CA ARG A 23 10.58 -5.11 -6.19
C ARG A 23 9.43 -5.87 -6.85
N ALA A 24 9.70 -6.60 -7.93
CA ALA A 24 8.67 -7.42 -8.59
C ALA A 24 8.18 -8.58 -7.71
N VAL A 25 9.05 -9.17 -6.88
CA VAL A 25 8.65 -10.19 -5.89
C VAL A 25 7.77 -9.58 -4.81
N VAL A 26 8.19 -8.47 -4.20
CA VAL A 26 7.43 -7.77 -3.16
C VAL A 26 6.07 -7.34 -3.68
N PHE A 27 6.01 -6.77 -4.89
CA PHE A 27 4.74 -6.37 -5.50
C PHE A 27 3.77 -7.54 -5.66
N ARG A 28 4.25 -8.72 -6.11
CA ARG A 28 3.41 -9.93 -6.19
C ARG A 28 2.97 -10.43 -4.82
N LEU A 29 3.81 -10.30 -3.79
CA LEU A 29 3.42 -10.64 -2.41
C LEU A 29 2.30 -9.72 -1.92
N VAL A 30 2.38 -8.41 -2.19
CA VAL A 30 1.33 -7.46 -1.84
C VAL A 30 0.03 -7.78 -2.57
N GLN A 31 0.08 -8.08 -3.88
CA GLN A 31 -1.11 -8.51 -4.63
C GLN A 31 -1.72 -9.78 -4.03
N SER A 32 -0.89 -10.77 -3.69
CA SER A 32 -1.35 -12.03 -3.09
C SER A 32 -1.95 -11.83 -1.70
N ALA A 33 -1.37 -10.92 -0.90
CA ALA A 33 -1.89 -10.53 0.40
C ALA A 33 -3.27 -9.87 0.29
N CYS A 34 -3.43 -8.93 -0.64
CA CYS A 34 -4.72 -8.27 -0.89
C CYS A 34 -5.81 -9.28 -1.28
N LEU A 35 -5.48 -10.23 -2.14
CA LEU A 35 -6.39 -11.32 -2.54
C LEU A 35 -6.73 -12.24 -1.36
N SER A 36 -5.74 -12.62 -0.56
CA SER A 36 -5.93 -13.52 0.59
C SER A 36 -6.80 -12.88 1.67
N LEU A 37 -6.72 -11.56 1.82
CA LEU A 37 -7.54 -10.76 2.73
C LEU A 37 -8.92 -10.42 2.15
N MET A 38 -9.20 -10.78 0.90
CA MET A 38 -10.43 -10.44 0.18
C MET A 38 -10.74 -8.94 0.24
N LEU A 39 -9.72 -8.09 0.10
CA LEU A 39 -9.89 -6.64 0.11
C LEU A 39 -10.68 -6.19 -1.13
N THR A 40 -11.58 -5.24 -0.91
CA THR A 40 -12.40 -4.61 -1.95
C THR A 40 -12.23 -3.10 -1.93
N ASP A 41 -12.32 -2.47 -3.09
CA ASP A 41 -12.34 -1.01 -3.22
C ASP A 41 -13.70 -0.41 -2.84
N ASP A 42 -13.85 0.89 -3.03
CA ASP A 42 -15.09 1.62 -2.70
C ASP A 42 -16.29 1.20 -3.58
N GLU A 43 -16.06 0.53 -4.71
CA GLU A 43 -17.12 -0.01 -5.58
C GLU A 43 -17.50 -1.45 -5.20
N GLY A 44 -16.80 -2.05 -4.22
CA GLY A 44 -16.98 -3.43 -3.81
C GLY A 44 -16.28 -4.43 -4.72
N GLU A 45 -15.44 -3.96 -5.64
CA GLU A 45 -14.66 -4.81 -6.54
C GLU A 45 -13.33 -5.20 -5.87
N PRO A 46 -12.74 -6.37 -6.19
CA PRO A 46 -11.43 -6.74 -5.65
C PRO A 46 -10.38 -5.68 -5.95
N VAL A 47 -9.64 -5.27 -4.92
CA VAL A 47 -8.60 -4.25 -5.06
C VAL A 47 -7.56 -4.65 -6.11
N ARG A 48 -7.04 -3.66 -6.85
CA ARG A 48 -6.02 -3.86 -7.88
C ARG A 48 -4.80 -2.99 -7.56
N PRO A 49 -3.86 -3.51 -6.75
CA PRO A 49 -2.70 -2.74 -6.36
C PRO A 49 -1.87 -2.31 -7.57
N SER A 50 -1.32 -1.10 -7.51
CA SER A 50 -0.44 -0.53 -8.53
C SER A 50 0.87 -0.06 -7.91
N ASP A 51 1.96 -0.16 -8.67
CA ASP A 51 3.22 0.48 -8.30
C ASP A 51 2.99 1.99 -8.35
N HIS A 52 3.00 2.62 -7.18
CA HIS A 52 2.79 4.07 -7.06
C HIS A 52 4.06 4.82 -7.47
N GLY A 53 5.22 4.15 -7.52
CA GLY A 53 6.51 4.79 -7.63
C GLY A 53 6.79 5.71 -6.45
N TYR A 54 8.07 5.99 -6.22
CA TYR A 54 8.46 7.18 -5.47
C TYR A 54 9.54 7.87 -6.30
N ASP A 55 9.49 9.20 -6.35
CA ASP A 55 10.55 9.98 -6.97
C ASP A 55 11.88 9.74 -6.25
N GLN A 56 12.97 9.92 -7.00
CA GLN A 56 14.34 9.42 -6.82
C GLN A 56 15.05 9.73 -5.47
N GLU A 57 14.37 10.31 -4.48
CA GLU A 57 14.94 10.59 -3.15
C GLU A 57 14.60 9.51 -2.10
N GLU A 58 13.59 8.67 -2.31
CA GLU A 58 13.29 7.48 -1.50
C GLU A 58 13.64 6.15 -2.22
N GLU A 59 14.77 6.13 -2.96
CA GLU A 59 15.26 5.01 -3.81
C GLU A 59 15.27 3.60 -3.15
N LYS A 60 15.08 3.50 -1.84
CA LYS A 60 15.14 2.26 -1.06
C LYS A 60 13.79 1.60 -0.81
N ALA A 61 12.67 2.27 -1.11
CA ALA A 61 11.34 1.76 -0.85
C ALA A 61 10.54 1.53 -2.14
N LEU A 62 9.72 0.49 -2.13
CA LEU A 62 8.65 0.28 -3.10
C LEU A 62 7.34 0.82 -2.51
N GLY A 63 6.77 1.84 -3.13
CA GLY A 63 5.43 2.33 -2.83
C GLY A 63 4.39 1.57 -3.63
N VAL A 64 3.41 0.97 -2.96
CA VAL A 64 2.29 0.26 -3.59
C VAL A 64 0.99 0.90 -3.16
N LEU A 65 0.26 1.47 -4.11
CA LEU A 65 -1.13 1.90 -3.90
C LEU A 65 -2.02 0.66 -3.93
N LEU A 66 -2.83 0.42 -2.91
CA LEU A 66 -3.70 -0.76 -2.86
C LEU A 66 -4.94 -0.57 -3.73
N HIS A 67 -5.58 0.60 -3.64
CA HIS A 67 -6.68 1.01 -4.51
C HIS A 67 -6.80 2.54 -4.56
N SER A 68 -7.48 3.06 -5.59
CA SER A 68 -7.83 4.48 -5.70
C SER A 68 -9.23 4.75 -5.16
N SER A 69 -9.42 5.93 -4.57
CA SER A 69 -10.67 6.49 -4.10
C SER A 69 -10.79 7.92 -4.61
N TYR A 70 -11.78 8.17 -5.46
CA TYR A 70 -12.11 9.51 -5.97
C TYR A 70 -13.13 10.22 -5.08
N ALA A 71 -13.79 9.49 -4.18
CA ALA A 71 -14.79 10.04 -3.27
C ALA A 71 -14.15 10.85 -2.12
N TYR A 72 -12.93 10.47 -1.72
CA TYR A 72 -12.22 11.06 -0.58
C TYR A 72 -12.14 12.60 -0.63
N ALA A 73 -11.80 13.16 -1.79
CA ALA A 73 -11.67 14.61 -1.99
C ALA A 73 -12.97 15.39 -1.72
N HIS A 74 -14.12 14.71 -1.79
CA HIS A 74 -15.45 15.29 -1.62
C HIS A 74 -16.05 15.02 -0.23
N MET A 75 -15.36 14.25 0.62
CA MET A 75 -15.82 13.96 1.98
C MET A 75 -15.58 15.16 2.91
N PRO A 76 -16.44 15.37 3.93
CA PRO A 76 -16.15 16.27 5.04
C PRO A 76 -14.83 15.92 5.72
N GLN A 77 -14.14 16.92 6.28
CA GLN A 77 -12.81 16.74 6.88
C GLN A 77 -12.79 15.70 8.01
N GLU A 78 -13.84 15.62 8.83
CA GLU A 78 -13.99 14.62 9.89
C GLU A 78 -13.97 13.19 9.32
N ILE A 79 -14.69 12.97 8.22
CA ILE A 79 -14.76 11.66 7.53
C ILE A 79 -13.44 11.36 6.81
N GLN A 80 -12.75 12.36 6.27
CA GLN A 80 -11.43 12.16 5.67
C GLN A 80 -10.41 11.64 6.69
N VAL A 81 -10.42 12.15 7.93
CA VAL A 81 -9.52 11.67 8.99
C VAL A 81 -9.83 10.22 9.34
N GLU A 82 -11.10 9.88 9.58
CA GLU A 82 -11.52 8.49 9.84
C GLU A 82 -11.10 7.56 8.70
N LYS A 83 -11.32 7.98 7.45
CA LYS A 83 -10.95 7.19 6.26
C LYS A 83 -9.43 7.02 6.11
N ALA A 84 -8.64 8.02 6.48
CA ALA A 84 -7.19 7.91 6.48
C ALA A 84 -6.68 6.93 7.54
N GLU A 85 -7.32 6.88 8.72
CA GLU A 85 -7.04 5.89 9.75
C GLU A 85 -7.39 4.48 9.28
N GLU A 86 -8.56 4.29 8.66
CA GLU A 86 -8.97 3.02 8.04
C GLU A 86 -7.95 2.53 7.00
N TRP A 87 -7.43 3.44 6.17
CA TRP A 87 -6.41 3.14 5.16
C TRP A 87 -5.07 2.73 5.78
N GLU A 88 -4.66 3.36 6.88
CA GLU A 88 -3.47 2.94 7.61
C GLU A 88 -3.65 1.53 8.21
N GLU A 89 -4.81 1.23 8.79
CA GLU A 89 -5.13 -0.10 9.31
C GLU A 89 -5.17 -1.17 8.20
N GLU A 90 -5.75 -0.84 7.04
CA GLU A 90 -5.74 -1.71 5.87
C GLU A 90 -4.32 -2.02 5.41
N GLY A 91 -3.48 -1.00 5.25
CA GLY A 91 -2.07 -1.18 4.89
C GLY A 91 -1.31 -2.03 5.93
N LYS A 92 -1.56 -1.85 7.23
CA LYS A 92 -0.99 -2.70 8.29
C LYS A 92 -1.43 -4.16 8.18
N ARG A 93 -2.69 -4.43 7.80
CA ARG A 93 -3.19 -5.80 7.57
C ARG A 93 -2.48 -6.45 6.39
N VAL A 94 -2.30 -5.72 5.28
CA VAL A 94 -1.55 -6.21 4.12
C VAL A 94 -0.08 -6.46 4.51
N ALA A 95 0.56 -5.54 5.22
CA ALA A 95 1.92 -5.71 5.72
C ALA A 95 2.10 -6.97 6.57
N ALA A 96 1.16 -7.22 7.49
CA ALA A 96 1.18 -8.41 8.34
C ALA A 96 1.04 -9.70 7.52
N GLU A 97 0.25 -9.69 6.43
CA GLU A 97 0.14 -10.83 5.54
C GLU A 97 1.43 -11.06 4.74
N VAL A 98 2.06 -9.99 4.23
CA VAL A 98 3.36 -10.08 3.54
C VAL A 98 4.46 -10.60 4.47
N GLU A 99 4.51 -10.13 5.72
CA GLU A 99 5.50 -10.59 6.72
C GLU A 99 5.38 -12.10 7.01
N LYS A 100 4.19 -12.71 6.87
CA LYS A 100 4.06 -14.18 7.00
C LYS A 100 4.79 -14.93 5.88
N HIS A 101 4.85 -14.35 4.68
CA HIS A 101 5.51 -14.94 3.51
C HIS A 101 7.01 -14.65 3.46
N ALA A 102 7.44 -13.51 4.01
CA ALA A 102 8.86 -13.11 4.07
C ALA A 102 9.23 -12.60 5.48
N PRO A 103 9.26 -13.48 6.51
CA PRO A 103 9.46 -13.05 7.89
C PRO A 103 10.82 -12.42 8.11
N GLY A 104 10.85 -11.24 8.73
CA GLY A 104 12.08 -10.53 9.10
C GLY A 104 12.83 -9.89 7.93
N VAL A 105 12.31 -9.93 6.70
CA VAL A 105 13.00 -9.40 5.52
C VAL A 105 12.69 -7.93 5.29
N TYR A 106 11.41 -7.55 5.39
CA TYR A 106 10.92 -6.22 5.00
C TYR A 106 10.42 -5.40 6.19
N ALA A 107 10.54 -4.08 6.05
CA ALA A 107 9.93 -3.08 6.91
C ALA A 107 8.81 -2.39 6.14
N PHE A 108 7.75 -2.02 6.87
CA PHE A 108 6.50 -1.54 6.29
C PHE A 108 6.06 -0.23 6.93
N THR A 109 5.62 0.70 6.09
CA THR A 109 4.92 1.92 6.51
C THR A 109 3.63 2.02 5.71
N ALA A 110 2.51 2.37 6.35
CA ALA A 110 1.21 2.50 5.70
C ALA A 110 0.61 3.86 6.01
N TYR A 111 0.03 4.51 5.00
CA TYR A 111 -0.72 5.77 5.13
C TYR A 111 -1.54 6.03 3.86
N GLY A 112 -2.49 6.96 3.94
CA GLY A 112 -3.20 7.47 2.77
C GLY A 112 -2.33 8.42 1.93
N VAL A 113 -2.37 8.29 0.61
CA VAL A 113 -1.65 9.17 -0.34
C VAL A 113 -2.60 9.81 -1.35
N GLU A 114 -2.22 10.97 -1.89
CA GLU A 114 -2.82 11.57 -3.08
C GLU A 114 -2.10 11.03 -4.33
N VAL A 115 -2.86 10.75 -5.39
CA VAL A 115 -2.46 10.05 -6.63
C VAL A 115 -2.92 10.81 -7.87
#